data_AF-A0A914RFL0-F1
#
_entry.id   AF-A0A914RFL0-F1
#
_cell.length_a   1.000
_cell.length_b   1.000
_cell.length_c   1.000
_cell.angle_alpha   90.00
_cell.angle_beta   90.00
_cell.angle_gamma   90.00
#
_symmetry.space_group_name_H-M   'P 1'
#
loop_
_entity.id
_entity.type
_entity.pdbx_description
1 polymer ?
#
loop_
_entity_poly.entity_id
_entity_poly.type
_entity_poly.pdbx_seq_one_letter_code
_entity_poly.pdbx_strand_id
1 'polypeptide(L)'
;MMGPPTSAMQQQKPRLDPNLMPSAVQVIDEDRSTRSGPFPTGYPTAEFPPLTTTEYIAQDQGNCNPKFMRTTLYAAPASSDVLKNSQLPFTVAVAPFAPLHPSEVSFLSHLIP
;
A
#
# COMPACT_ATOMS: atom_id res chain seq x y z
N MET A 1 -25.30 45.89 -14.99
CA MET A 1 -26.12 44.98 -14.18
C MET A 1 -25.24 43.80 -13.76
N MET A 2 -24.78 43.76 -12.51
CA MET A 2 -24.03 42.63 -11.94
C MET A 2 -24.99 41.49 -11.64
N GLY A 3 -24.74 40.31 -12.20
CA GLY A 3 -25.47 39.08 -11.86
C GLY A 3 -25.13 38.61 -10.42
N PRO A 4 -26.02 37.85 -9.77
CA PRO A 4 -25.82 37.44 -8.38
C PRO A 4 -24.67 36.42 -8.26
N PRO A 5 -23.93 36.43 -7.14
CA PRO A 5 -22.87 35.45 -6.91
C PRO A 5 -23.49 34.07 -6.72
N THR A 6 -23.05 33.10 -7.51
CA THR A 6 -23.34 31.68 -7.28
C THR A 6 -22.64 31.24 -6.00
N SER A 7 -23.40 31.11 -4.92
CA SER A 7 -22.95 30.46 -3.70
C SER A 7 -22.58 29.01 -4.02
N ALA A 8 -21.27 28.71 -4.03
CA ALA A 8 -20.76 27.35 -4.13
C ALA A 8 -21.25 26.56 -2.90
N MET A 9 -22.26 25.71 -3.10
CA MET A 9 -22.68 24.75 -2.09
C MET A 9 -21.50 23.82 -1.80
N GLN A 10 -20.86 24.01 -0.64
CA GLN A 10 -19.97 23.01 -0.07
C GLN A 10 -20.81 21.75 0.19
N GLN A 11 -20.76 20.81 -0.75
CA GLN A 11 -21.32 19.48 -0.56
C GLN A 11 -20.61 18.84 0.63
N GLN A 12 -21.32 18.82 1.76
CA GLN A 12 -20.92 18.13 2.97
C GLN A 12 -20.71 16.66 2.61
N LYS A 13 -19.46 16.19 2.72
CA LYS A 13 -19.12 14.77 2.51
C LYS A 13 -20.09 13.94 3.37
N PRO A 14 -20.81 12.96 2.80
CA PRO A 14 -21.67 12.07 3.56
C PRO A 14 -20.86 11.48 4.72
N ARG A 15 -21.37 11.60 5.94
CA ARG A 15 -20.76 10.93 7.09
C ARG A 15 -20.85 9.43 6.84
N LEU A 16 -19.73 8.70 6.98
CA LEU A 16 -19.74 7.24 6.91
C LEU A 16 -20.66 6.70 8.01
N ASP A 17 -21.61 5.84 7.64
CA ASP A 17 -22.42 5.10 8.61
C ASP A 17 -21.54 4.01 9.25
N PRO A 18 -21.31 4.04 10.57
CA PRO A 18 -20.48 3.04 11.24
C PRO A 18 -20.97 1.60 11.02
N ASN A 19 -22.26 1.39 10.77
CA ASN A 19 -22.84 0.06 10.55
C ASN A 19 -22.51 -0.52 9.17
N LEU A 20 -22.04 0.32 8.23
CA LEU A 20 -21.65 -0.09 6.88
C LEU A 20 -20.14 -0.25 6.74
N MET A 21 -19.37 -0.12 7.83
CA MET A 21 -17.92 -0.26 7.79
C MET A 21 -17.51 -1.73 7.69
N PRO A 22 -16.60 -2.10 6.76
CA PRO A 22 -16.11 -3.47 6.68
C PRO A 22 -15.33 -3.85 7.94
N SER A 23 -15.44 -5.11 8.37
CA SER A 23 -14.68 -5.62 9.50
C SER A 23 -13.21 -5.78 9.14
N ALA A 24 -12.30 -5.35 10.03
CA ALA A 24 -10.86 -5.52 9.85
C ALA A 24 -10.47 -7.01 9.69
N VAL A 25 -11.15 -7.92 10.39
CA VAL A 25 -10.91 -9.36 10.28
C VAL A 25 -11.27 -9.88 8.89
N GLN A 26 -12.38 -9.39 8.33
CA GLN A 26 -12.81 -9.78 6.98
C GLN A 26 -11.81 -9.32 5.92
N VAL A 27 -11.32 -8.08 6.04
CA VAL A 27 -10.30 -7.54 5.13
C VAL A 27 -9.00 -8.36 5.19
N ILE A 28 -8.58 -8.76 6.39
CA ILE A 28 -7.40 -9.61 6.58
C ILE A 28 -7.59 -10.99 5.94
N ASP A 29 -8.74 -11.63 6.15
CA ASP A 29 -9.01 -12.97 5.61
C ASP A 29 -9.13 -12.96 4.08
N GLU A 30 -9.78 -11.92 3.53
CA GLU A 30 -9.88 -11.72 2.09
C GLU A 30 -8.52 -11.51 1.44
N ASP A 31 -7.68 -10.61 1.99
CA ASP A 31 -6.32 -10.40 1.51
C ASP A 31 -5.49 -11.69 1.59
N ARG A 32 -5.62 -12.44 2.69
CA ARG A 32 -4.92 -13.73 2.83
C ARG A 32 -5.38 -14.74 1.78
N SER A 33 -6.68 -14.83 1.52
CA SER A 33 -7.23 -15.79 0.56
C SER A 33 -6.82 -15.50 -0.89
N THR A 34 -6.62 -14.23 -1.24
CA THR A 34 -6.37 -13.77 -2.61
C THR A 34 -4.90 -13.46 -2.90
N ARG A 35 -4.13 -13.07 -1.89
CA ARG A 35 -2.77 -12.53 -2.03
C ARG A 35 -1.67 -13.37 -1.38
N SER A 36 -2.00 -14.53 -0.81
CA SER A 36 -0.97 -15.46 -0.32
C SER A 36 -0.21 -16.11 -1.47
N GLY A 37 1.05 -16.48 -1.23
CA GLY A 37 1.89 -17.17 -2.21
C GLY A 37 2.91 -16.25 -2.91
N PRO A 38 3.28 -16.52 -4.18
CA PRO A 38 4.30 -15.74 -4.89
C PRO A 38 3.84 -14.30 -5.14
N PHE A 39 4.68 -13.33 -4.77
CA PHE A 39 4.43 -11.91 -5.01
C PHE A 39 5.57 -11.30 -5.83
N PRO A 40 5.37 -10.99 -7.12
CA PRO A 40 6.36 -10.28 -7.92
C PRO A 40 6.40 -8.80 -7.49
N THR A 41 7.57 -8.30 -7.09
CA THR A 41 7.68 -6.92 -6.60
C THR A 41 7.68 -5.88 -7.73
N GLY A 42 8.03 -6.27 -8.95
CA GLY A 42 8.31 -5.37 -10.07
C GLY A 42 7.56 -5.70 -11.38
N TYR A 43 8.26 -5.61 -12.50
CA TYR A 43 7.68 -5.60 -13.86
C TYR A 43 6.83 -6.86 -14.18
N PRO A 44 5.75 -6.77 -15.01
CA PRO A 44 5.27 -5.61 -15.76
C PRO A 44 4.31 -4.67 -15.02
N THR A 45 3.74 -5.10 -13.90
CA THR A 45 2.85 -4.27 -13.07
C THR A 45 3.25 -4.46 -11.61
N ALA A 46 3.89 -3.43 -11.04
CA ALA A 46 4.17 -3.42 -9.62
C ALA A 46 2.85 -3.25 -8.86
N GLU A 47 2.30 -4.35 -8.34
CA GLU A 47 1.10 -4.30 -7.52
C GLU A 47 1.40 -3.76 -6.12
N PHE A 48 0.38 -3.23 -5.46
CA PHE A 48 0.50 -2.90 -4.05
C PHE A 48 0.81 -4.16 -3.25
N PRO A 49 1.70 -4.08 -2.26
CA PRO A 49 2.11 -5.25 -1.52
C PRO A 49 0.97 -5.81 -0.66
N PRO A 50 0.96 -7.13 -0.41
CA PRO A 50 0.01 -7.75 0.52
C PRO A 50 0.10 -7.14 1.92
N LEU A 51 -0.97 -7.28 2.69
CA LEU A 51 -1.00 -6.84 4.08
C LEU A 51 0.08 -7.54 4.90
N THR A 52 0.51 -6.91 5.99
CA THR A 52 1.52 -7.48 6.91
C THR A 52 1.04 -8.76 7.60
N THR A 53 -0.26 -9.03 7.59
CA THR A 53 -0.90 -10.25 8.10
C THR A 53 -0.93 -11.40 7.10
N THR A 54 -0.55 -11.15 5.85
CA THR A 54 -0.61 -12.11 4.76
C THR A 54 0.77 -12.70 4.50
N GLU A 55 0.84 -14.02 4.44
CA GLU A 55 2.07 -14.77 4.16
C GLU A 55 2.32 -14.81 2.66
N TYR A 56 3.47 -14.31 2.22
CA TYR A 56 3.87 -14.31 0.81
C TYR A 56 5.36 -14.57 0.64
N ILE A 57 5.70 -15.02 -0.57
CA ILE A 57 7.06 -15.26 -1.06
C ILE A 57 7.34 -14.20 -2.12
N ALA A 58 8.06 -13.16 -1.75
CA ALA A 58 8.47 -12.10 -2.65
C ALA A 58 9.46 -12.63 -3.70
N GLN A 59 9.23 -12.27 -4.94
CA GLN A 59 10.15 -12.48 -6.05
C GLN A 59 10.62 -11.10 -6.50
N ASP A 60 11.91 -10.82 -6.28
CA ASP A 60 12.48 -9.54 -6.68
C ASP A 60 12.52 -9.46 -8.20
N GLN A 61 11.74 -8.53 -8.75
CA GLN A 61 11.70 -8.22 -10.17
C GLN A 61 12.01 -6.73 -10.43
N GLY A 62 12.88 -6.15 -9.61
CA GLY A 62 13.40 -4.78 -9.77
C GLY A 62 12.97 -3.81 -8.68
N ASN A 63 12.01 -4.17 -7.84
CA ASN A 63 11.60 -3.38 -6.67
C ASN A 63 11.92 -4.12 -5.37
N CYS A 64 12.22 -3.34 -4.33
CA CYS A 64 12.54 -3.86 -3.01
C CYS A 64 11.40 -4.74 -2.45
N ASN A 65 11.77 -5.83 -1.77
CA ASN A 65 10.83 -6.66 -1.03
C ASN A 65 10.10 -5.83 0.05
N PRO A 66 8.75 -5.85 0.12
CA PRO A 66 8.00 -5.12 1.13
C PRO A 66 8.32 -5.53 2.58
N LYS A 67 8.98 -6.66 2.82
CA LYS A 67 9.51 -7.03 4.16
C LYS A 67 10.59 -6.06 4.62
N PHE A 68 11.38 -5.51 3.70
CA PHE A 68 12.44 -4.55 4.02
C PHE A 68 11.95 -3.11 4.02
N MET A 69 11.02 -2.75 3.14
CA MET A 69 10.56 -1.37 3.01
C MET A 69 9.06 -1.28 2.68
N ARG A 70 8.31 -0.52 3.47
CA ARG A 70 6.91 -0.15 3.18
C ARG A 70 6.71 1.34 3.32
N THR A 71 5.77 1.90 2.56
CA THR A 71 5.41 3.31 2.63
C THR A 71 3.95 3.45 3.00
N THR A 72 3.59 4.57 3.61
CA THR A 72 2.17 4.91 3.87
C THR A 72 1.40 5.19 2.58
N LEU A 73 2.09 5.63 1.53
CA LEU A 73 1.57 5.86 0.19
C LEU A 73 2.52 5.23 -0.83
N TYR A 74 2.00 4.38 -1.70
CA TYR A 74 2.78 3.75 -2.78
C TYR A 74 2.84 4.61 -4.06
N ALA A 75 2.12 5.73 -4.07
CA ALA A 75 2.26 6.79 -5.06
C ALA A 75 2.73 8.07 -4.37
N ALA A 76 3.87 8.60 -4.81
CA ALA A 76 4.39 9.84 -4.25
C ALA A 76 3.44 11.01 -4.57
N PRO A 77 3.09 11.86 -3.60
CA PRO A 77 2.32 13.07 -3.87
C PRO A 77 3.06 13.96 -4.88
N ALA A 78 2.35 14.41 -5.92
CA ALA A 78 2.94 15.23 -6.99
C ALA A 78 3.31 16.66 -6.55
N SER A 79 2.76 17.15 -5.44
CA SER A 79 3.06 18.48 -4.90
C SER A 79 2.88 18.55 -3.39
N SER A 80 3.50 19.57 -2.77
CA SER A 80 3.38 19.81 -1.33
C SER A 80 1.95 20.18 -0.91
N ASP A 81 1.18 20.80 -1.80
CA ASP A 81 -0.21 21.19 -1.53
C ASP A 81 -1.13 19.97 -1.46
N VAL A 82 -0.91 18.97 -2.33
CA VAL A 82 -1.63 17.69 -2.28
C VAL A 82 -1.37 16.98 -0.95
N LEU A 83 -0.11 16.97 -0.49
CA LEU A 83 0.26 16.35 0.78
C LEU A 83 -0.36 17.09 1.99
N LYS A 84 -0.34 18.43 2.00
CA LYS A 84 -0.95 19.23 3.07
C LYS A 84 -2.47 19.08 3.11
N ASN A 85 -3.11 19.07 1.93
CA ASN A 85 -4.56 18.98 1.82
C ASN A 85 -5.10 17.58 2.14
N SER A 86 -4.32 16.51 1.85
CA SER A 86 -4.72 15.13 2.16
C SER A 86 -4.68 14.82 3.65
N GLN A 87 -3.82 15.51 4.40
CA GLN A 87 -3.53 15.26 5.82
C GLN A 87 -2.99 13.84 6.09
N LEU A 88 -2.53 13.13 5.05
CA LEU A 88 -1.91 11.82 5.17
C LEU A 88 -0.39 11.99 5.32
N PRO A 89 0.26 11.36 6.30
CA PRO A 89 1.71 11.38 6.39
C PRO A 89 2.31 10.59 5.23
N PHE A 90 3.36 11.13 4.59
CA PHE A 90 4.16 10.40 3.62
C PHE A 90 5.46 9.95 4.28
N THR A 91 5.51 8.69 4.69
CA THR A 91 6.63 8.12 5.46
C THR A 91 6.99 6.73 4.97
N VAL A 92 8.24 6.32 5.24
CA VAL A 92 8.78 5.01 4.89
C VAL A 92 9.18 4.27 6.16
N ALA A 93 8.71 3.04 6.33
CA ALA A 93 9.17 2.10 7.34
C ALA A 93 10.22 1.18 6.71
N VAL A 94 11.41 1.11 7.31
CA VAL A 94 12.55 0.32 6.81
C VAL A 94 13.01 -0.68 7.87
N ALA A 95 13.12 -1.94 7.49
CA ALA A 95 13.63 -3.04 8.29
C ALA A 95 14.73 -3.77 7.51
N PRO A 96 15.99 -3.30 7.52
CA PRO A 96 17.04 -3.79 6.63
C PRO A 96 17.34 -5.30 6.76
N PHE A 97 17.16 -5.86 7.95
CA PHE A 97 17.42 -7.27 8.26
C PHE A 97 16.13 -8.02 8.59
N ALA A 98 15.01 -7.66 7.96
CA ALA A 98 13.76 -8.36 8.14
C ALA A 98 13.92 -9.86 7.80
N PRO A 99 13.37 -10.76 8.64
CA PRO A 99 13.43 -12.20 8.35
C PRO A 99 12.67 -12.49 7.06
N LEU A 100 13.32 -13.25 6.18
CA LEU A 100 12.73 -13.70 4.93
C LEU A 100 12.14 -15.09 5.07
N HIS A 101 11.20 -15.43 4.19
CA HIS A 101 10.70 -16.79 4.08
C HIS A 101 11.84 -17.71 3.59
N PRO A 102 11.98 -18.95 4.08
CA PRO A 102 13.06 -19.85 3.66
C PRO A 102 13.19 -20.01 2.14
N SER A 103 12.05 -20.05 1.44
CA SER A 103 12.03 -20.10 -0.02
C SER A 103 12.56 -18.83 -0.70
N GLU A 104 12.51 -17.66 -0.06
CA GLU A 104 13.11 -16.41 -0.59
C GLU A 104 14.63 -16.42 -0.45
N VAL A 105 15.14 -16.95 0.65
CA VAL A 105 16.60 -17.03 0.92
C VAL A 105 17.29 -17.96 -0.07
N SER A 106 16.63 -19.06 -0.47
CA SER A 106 17.16 -20.01 -1.45
C SER A 106 17.39 -19.39 -2.84
N PHE A 107 16.65 -18.34 -3.21
CA PHE A 107 16.88 -17.62 -4.47
C PHE A 107 18.12 -16.73 -4.41
N LEU A 108 18.41 -16.15 -3.23
CA LEU A 108 19.58 -15.30 -3.03
C LEU A 108 20.89 -16.11 -2.98
N SER A 109 20.86 -17.33 -2.44
CA SER A 109 22.05 -18.19 -2.34
C SER A 109 22.53 -18.75 -3.68
N HIS A 110 21.69 -18.76 -4.73
CA HIS A 110 22.11 -19.13 -6.09
C HIS A 110 22.78 -17.98 -6.85
N LEU A 111 22.72 -16.75 -6.32
CA LEU A 111 23.24 -15.53 -6.94
C LEU A 111 24.55 -15.03 -6.30
N ILE A 112 25.04 -15.70 -5.26
CA ILE A 112 26.34 -15.42 -4.65
C ILE A 112 27.24 -16.65 -4.93
N PRO A 113 28.29 -16.52 -5.76
CA PRO A 113 29.23 -17.61 -6.04
C PRO A 113 30.06 -18.02 -4.82
#